data_AF-A0A2V1JQ29-F1
#
_entry.id   AF-A0A2V1JQ29-F1
#
_cell.length_a   1.000
_cell.length_b   1.000
_cell.length_c   1.000
_cell.angle_alpha   90.00
_cell.angle_beta   90.00
_cell.angle_gamma   90.00
#
_symmetry.space_group_name_H-M   'P 1'
#
loop_
_entity.id
_entity.type
_entity.pdbx_description
1 polymer ?
#
loop_
_entity_poly.entity_id
_entity_poly.type
_entity_poly.pdbx_seq_one_letter_code
_entity_poly.pdbx_strand_id
1 'polypeptide(L)'
;MREEDTVCVGSDGLQYCKVCGEAKEAFFPEGGFMGMKKHSRQCACDRKAYEEEQKYFKDKEHRELVSRNTSICFDESRMEEWTFENADMSDTVMHRAKKYVDNWEEMKRNHIGCLFWGPVGTGKSFIAGCIANELLKQEVMVKMTNFNTIIDDIFPLADKTEYINALASYQLLIIDDLGVERNSEYALGIIFSVIDRRIRSGRPLIITTNLPLKEIKSETMLDKRRIYDRILEMCTPVYVGGTSKREAIASMKMEKAKTLLNTNRGKEECE
;
A
#
# COMPACT_ATOMS: atom_id res chain seq x y z
N MET A 1 1.60 -30.04 28.65
CA MET A 1 1.84 -30.27 30.09
C MET A 1 0.62 -29.73 30.83
N ARG A 2 0.03 -30.50 31.75
CA ARG A 2 -1.20 -30.11 32.46
C ARG A 2 -0.91 -28.94 33.41
N GLU A 3 -1.82 -27.98 33.53
CA GLU A 3 -1.67 -26.76 34.35
C GLU A 3 -1.36 -27.05 35.84
N GLU A 4 -1.71 -28.24 36.32
CA GLU A 4 -1.57 -28.67 37.73
C GLU A 4 -0.13 -28.69 38.26
N ASP A 5 0.89 -28.81 37.40
CA ASP A 5 2.29 -28.92 37.85
C ASP A 5 2.97 -27.58 38.19
N THR A 6 2.34 -26.44 37.89
CA THR A 6 2.97 -25.10 37.98
C THR A 6 2.49 -24.22 39.14
N VAL A 7 1.68 -24.77 40.05
CA VAL A 7 1.03 -24.01 41.13
C VAL A 7 1.42 -24.56 42.50
N CYS A 8 1.74 -23.70 43.46
CA CYS A 8 1.96 -24.05 44.87
C CYS A 8 0.95 -23.34 45.76
N VAL A 9 0.62 -23.93 46.93
CA VAL A 9 -0.29 -23.33 47.91
C VAL A 9 0.54 -22.65 49.00
N GLY A 10 0.29 -21.36 49.22
CA GLY A 10 0.94 -20.55 50.26
C GLY A 10 0.39 -20.85 51.65
N SER A 11 1.10 -20.38 52.69
CA SER A 11 0.68 -20.52 54.09
C SER A 11 -0.61 -19.76 54.44
N ASP A 12 -0.98 -18.80 53.61
CA ASP A 12 -2.24 -18.05 53.63
C ASP A 12 -3.40 -18.78 52.93
N GLY A 13 -3.12 -19.95 52.36
CA GLY A 13 -4.07 -20.80 51.65
C GLY A 13 -4.38 -20.36 50.22
N LEU A 14 -3.70 -19.34 49.66
CA LEU A 14 -3.85 -18.94 48.26
C LEU A 14 -2.95 -19.77 47.33
N GLN A 15 -3.37 -19.92 46.07
CA GLN A 15 -2.52 -20.48 45.03
C GLN A 15 -1.53 -19.45 44.48
N TYR A 16 -0.29 -19.87 44.27
CA TYR A 16 0.83 -19.08 43.74
C TYR A 16 1.46 -19.77 42.53
N CYS A 17 1.96 -18.96 41.59
CA CYS A 17 2.72 -19.46 40.46
C CYS A 17 4.12 -19.88 40.90
N LYS A 18 4.54 -21.12 40.59
CA LYS A 18 5.91 -21.61 40.89
C LYS A 18 7.01 -20.90 40.09
N VAL A 19 6.65 -20.23 38.99
CA VAL A 19 7.63 -19.59 38.08
C VAL A 19 7.93 -18.16 38.50
N CYS A 20 6.90 -17.33 38.74
CA CYS A 20 7.08 -15.92 39.11
C CYS A 20 6.80 -15.59 40.57
N GLY A 21 6.26 -16.54 41.36
CA GLY A 21 5.95 -16.34 42.77
C GLY A 21 4.75 -15.41 43.05
N GLU A 22 4.05 -14.91 42.02
CA GLU A 22 2.83 -14.14 42.21
C GLU A 22 1.61 -15.02 42.51
N ALA A 23 0.67 -14.48 43.28
CA ALA A 23 -0.60 -15.13 43.59
C ALA A 23 -1.46 -15.28 42.32
N LYS A 24 -1.95 -16.50 42.09
CA LYS A 24 -2.94 -16.87 41.06
C LYS A 24 -4.38 -16.80 41.58
N GLU A 25 -4.56 -16.54 42.87
CA GLU A 25 -5.86 -16.35 43.52
C GLU A 25 -5.83 -15.09 44.39
N ALA A 26 -7.01 -14.51 44.60
CA ALA A 26 -7.21 -13.44 45.57
C ALA A 26 -8.52 -13.66 46.33
N PHE A 27 -8.60 -13.16 47.57
CA PHE A 27 -9.85 -13.14 48.33
C PHE A 27 -10.78 -12.05 47.80
N PHE A 28 -12.08 -12.33 47.80
CA PHE A 28 -13.08 -11.29 47.53
C PHE A 28 -13.09 -10.24 48.65
N PRO A 29 -13.44 -8.98 48.36
CA PRO A 29 -13.84 -8.00 49.38
C PRO A 29 -15.02 -8.52 50.23
N GLU A 30 -15.20 -8.01 51.45
CA GLU A 30 -16.13 -8.57 52.47
C GLU A 30 -17.50 -9.00 51.91
N GLY A 31 -17.90 -10.24 52.24
CA GLY A 31 -19.18 -10.85 51.84
C GLY A 31 -19.05 -12.05 50.90
N GLY A 32 -17.92 -12.19 50.19
CA GLY A 32 -17.77 -13.22 49.17
C GLY A 32 -18.73 -13.04 47.99
N PHE A 33 -18.51 -13.77 46.90
CA PHE A 33 -19.38 -13.69 45.72
C PHE A 33 -19.99 -15.07 45.46
N MET A 34 -21.32 -15.17 45.46
CA MET A 34 -22.06 -16.43 45.24
C MET A 34 -21.56 -17.62 46.09
N GLY A 35 -21.18 -17.37 47.36
CA GLY A 35 -20.66 -18.42 48.26
C GLY A 35 -19.18 -18.79 48.03
N MET A 36 -18.52 -18.21 47.04
CA MET A 36 -17.07 -18.34 46.84
C MET A 36 -16.31 -17.29 47.65
N LYS A 37 -15.26 -17.72 48.37
CA LYS A 37 -14.38 -16.85 49.16
C LYS A 37 -13.15 -16.32 48.39
N LYS A 38 -12.83 -16.95 47.26
CA LYS A 38 -11.64 -16.64 46.43
C LYS A 38 -12.03 -16.56 44.96
N HIS A 39 -11.29 -15.77 44.18
CA HIS A 39 -11.36 -15.74 42.73
C HIS A 39 -9.98 -15.91 42.11
N SER A 40 -9.95 -16.37 40.86
CA SER A 40 -8.71 -16.46 40.09
C SER A 40 -8.20 -15.07 39.70
N ARG A 41 -6.88 -14.96 39.59
CA ARG A 41 -6.15 -13.80 39.10
C ARG A 41 -5.01 -14.29 38.22
N GLN A 42 -4.73 -13.56 37.14
CA GLN A 42 -3.57 -13.83 36.31
C GLN A 42 -2.28 -13.42 37.04
N CYS A 43 -1.32 -14.34 37.16
CA CYS A 43 0.03 -14.01 37.62
C CYS A 43 0.83 -13.31 36.50
N ALA A 44 2.03 -12.80 36.79
CA ALA A 44 2.90 -12.15 35.80
C ALA A 44 3.19 -13.03 34.58
N CYS A 45 3.37 -14.35 34.76
CA CYS A 45 3.56 -15.28 33.65
C CYS A 45 2.32 -15.37 32.76
N ASP A 46 1.12 -15.45 33.35
CA ASP A 46 -0.13 -15.54 32.60
C ASP A 46 -0.41 -14.22 31.84
N ARG A 47 -0.14 -13.07 32.47
CA ARG A 47 -0.26 -11.75 31.82
C ARG A 47 0.69 -11.63 30.63
N LYS A 48 1.96 -12.03 30.80
CA LYS A 48 2.95 -12.01 29.71
C LYS A 48 2.57 -12.95 28.57
N ALA A 49 2.14 -14.18 28.88
CA ALA A 49 1.69 -15.14 27.87
C ALA A 49 0.48 -14.62 27.10
N TYR A 50 -0.48 -14.00 27.80
CA TYR A 50 -1.63 -13.35 27.18
C TYR A 50 -1.22 -12.17 26.30
N GLU A 51 -0.30 -11.31 26.74
CA GLU A 51 0.23 -10.20 25.93
C GLU A 51 0.94 -10.69 24.66
N GLU A 52 1.76 -11.75 24.76
CA GLU A 52 2.43 -12.39 23.63
C GLU A 52 1.43 -12.99 22.64
N GLU A 53 0.39 -13.67 23.15
CA GLU A 53 -0.70 -14.23 22.33
C GLU A 53 -1.50 -13.13 21.63
N GLN A 54 -1.89 -12.07 22.35
CA GLN A 54 -2.59 -10.92 21.78
C GLN A 54 -1.76 -10.24 20.69
N LYS A 55 -0.45 -10.06 20.94
CA LYS A 55 0.47 -9.51 19.94
C LYS A 55 0.56 -10.41 18.71
N TYR A 56 0.68 -11.73 18.91
CA TYR A 56 0.71 -12.69 17.81
C TYR A 56 -0.55 -12.64 16.94
N PHE A 57 -1.74 -12.60 17.56
CA PHE A 57 -3.00 -12.50 16.82
C PHE A 57 -3.12 -11.18 16.06
N LYS A 58 -2.75 -10.04 16.67
CA LYS A 58 -2.73 -8.74 16.00
C LYS A 58 -1.76 -8.72 14.82
N ASP A 59 -0.54 -9.22 15.01
CA ASP A 59 0.47 -9.28 13.95
C ASP A 59 0.04 -10.23 12.82
N LYS A 60 -0.74 -11.27 13.12
CA LYS A 60 -1.33 -12.16 12.12
C LYS A 60 -2.44 -11.45 11.33
N GLU A 61 -3.39 -10.81 12.00
CA GLU A 61 -4.48 -10.07 11.37
C GLU A 61 -3.95 -8.94 10.48
N HIS A 62 -2.98 -8.18 10.98
CA HIS A 62 -2.27 -7.14 10.24
C HIS A 62 -1.68 -7.69 8.94
N ARG A 63 -0.91 -8.78 9.00
CA ARG A 63 -0.29 -9.39 7.81
C ARG A 63 -1.32 -9.89 6.80
N GLU A 64 -2.40 -10.50 7.26
CA GLU A 64 -3.48 -10.97 6.39
C GLU A 64 -4.20 -9.81 5.69
N LEU A 65 -4.44 -8.71 6.41
CA LEU A 65 -5.05 -7.50 5.84
C LEU A 65 -4.14 -6.82 4.82
N VAL A 66 -2.85 -6.64 5.14
CA VAL A 66 -1.87 -6.06 4.22
C VAL A 66 -1.74 -6.92 2.97
N SER A 67 -1.64 -8.24 3.10
CA SER A 67 -1.55 -9.15 1.95
C SER A 67 -2.77 -9.07 1.05
N ARG A 68 -3.98 -9.08 1.64
CA ARG A 68 -5.23 -8.93 0.89
C ARG A 68 -5.30 -7.58 0.17
N ASN A 69 -5.02 -6.48 0.87
CA ASN A 69 -5.07 -5.14 0.28
C ASN A 69 -4.01 -4.98 -0.82
N THR A 70 -2.85 -5.60 -0.68
CA THR A 70 -1.79 -5.61 -1.70
C THR A 70 -2.26 -6.30 -2.98
N SER A 71 -2.89 -7.48 -2.86
CA SER A 71 -3.45 -8.20 -4.01
C SER A 71 -4.59 -7.44 -4.72
N ILE A 72 -5.32 -6.58 -4.00
CA ILE A 72 -6.35 -5.72 -4.59
C ILE A 72 -5.71 -4.50 -5.25
N CYS A 73 -4.65 -3.96 -4.65
CA CYS A 73 -3.99 -2.74 -5.09
C CYS A 73 -3.28 -2.92 -6.43
N PHE A 74 -2.50 -3.99 -6.59
CA PHE A 74 -1.66 -4.20 -7.76
C PHE A 74 -2.18 -5.32 -8.66
N ASP A 75 -2.21 -5.06 -9.96
CA ASP A 75 -2.58 -6.07 -10.95
C ASP A 75 -1.38 -6.97 -11.34
N GLU A 76 -0.14 -6.51 -11.07
CA GLU A 76 1.10 -7.23 -11.37
C GLU A 76 1.94 -7.47 -10.10
N SER A 77 2.34 -8.72 -9.85
CA SER A 77 3.10 -9.11 -8.65
C SER A 77 4.45 -8.38 -8.49
N ARG A 78 5.10 -7.99 -9.59
CA ARG A 78 6.36 -7.22 -9.54
C ARG A 78 6.22 -5.86 -8.85
N MET A 79 5.01 -5.31 -8.77
CA MET A 79 4.77 -4.01 -8.15
C MET A 79 4.83 -4.09 -6.61
N GLU A 80 4.67 -5.29 -6.03
CA GLU A 80 4.83 -5.53 -4.59
C GLU A 80 6.28 -5.25 -4.13
N GLU A 81 7.25 -5.40 -5.03
CA GLU A 81 8.66 -5.11 -4.75
C GLU A 81 9.03 -3.62 -4.89
N TRP A 82 8.10 -2.78 -5.35
CA TRP A 82 8.34 -1.34 -5.50
C TRP A 82 8.22 -0.67 -4.16
N THR A 83 9.27 -0.74 -3.35
CA THR A 83 9.29 -0.17 -2.00
C THR A 83 10.37 0.90 -1.85
N PHE A 84 10.23 1.74 -0.82
CA PHE A 84 11.27 2.72 -0.48
C PHE A 84 12.59 2.06 -0.07
N GLU A 85 12.56 0.83 0.48
CA GLU A 85 13.79 0.09 0.82
C GLU A 85 14.59 -0.31 -0.42
N ASN A 86 13.91 -0.58 -1.54
CA ASN A 86 14.54 -0.96 -2.81
C ASN A 86 14.84 0.24 -3.72
N ALA A 87 14.52 1.46 -3.28
CA ALA A 87 14.66 2.67 -4.06
C ALA A 87 16.00 3.38 -3.82
N ASP A 88 16.47 4.08 -4.85
CA ASP A 88 17.56 5.05 -4.67
C ASP A 88 17.03 6.32 -3.99
N MET A 89 17.27 6.41 -2.68
CA MET A 89 16.84 7.53 -1.84
C MET A 89 17.71 8.80 -2.01
N SER A 90 18.74 8.77 -2.88
CA SER A 90 19.46 9.99 -3.26
C SER A 90 18.61 10.92 -4.15
N ASP A 91 17.55 10.38 -4.77
CA ASP A 91 16.61 11.15 -5.57
C ASP A 91 15.71 12.03 -4.67
N THR A 92 15.79 13.35 -4.87
CA THR A 92 14.95 14.33 -4.17
C THR A 92 13.45 14.05 -4.31
N VAL A 93 13.02 13.45 -5.42
CA VAL A 93 11.62 13.09 -5.65
C VAL A 93 11.21 11.91 -4.76
N MET A 94 12.08 10.91 -4.59
CA MET A 94 11.84 9.80 -3.66
C MET A 94 11.72 10.28 -2.22
N HIS A 95 12.57 11.24 -1.81
CA HIS A 95 12.46 11.82 -0.47
C HIS A 95 11.12 12.56 -0.28
N ARG A 96 10.66 13.31 -1.29
CA ARG A 96 9.34 13.95 -1.28
C ARG A 96 8.20 12.94 -1.21
N ALA A 97 8.29 11.85 -1.96
CA ALA A 97 7.32 10.76 -1.93
C ALA A 97 7.26 10.08 -0.56
N LYS A 98 8.41 9.83 0.07
CA LYS A 98 8.46 9.29 1.44
C LYS A 98 7.83 10.28 2.44
N LYS A 99 8.17 11.57 2.34
CA LYS A 99 7.57 12.62 3.18
C LYS A 99 6.05 12.73 3.00
N TYR A 100 5.53 12.52 1.79
CA TYR A 100 4.09 12.47 1.55
C TYR A 100 3.43 11.34 2.36
N VAL A 101 4.03 10.14 2.37
CA VAL A 101 3.54 9.01 3.16
C VAL A 101 3.68 9.26 4.67
N ASP A 102 4.81 9.82 5.11
CA ASP A 102 5.03 10.10 6.53
C ASP A 102 4.03 11.14 7.09
N ASN A 103 3.44 11.98 6.22
CA ASN A 103 2.40 12.95 6.57
C ASN A 103 1.01 12.55 6.04
N TRP A 104 0.78 11.26 5.80
CA TRP A 104 -0.43 10.76 5.12
C TRP A 104 -1.74 11.24 5.75
N GLU A 105 -1.87 11.25 7.07
CA GLU A 105 -3.11 11.68 7.74
C GLU A 105 -3.46 13.14 7.47
N GLU A 106 -2.46 14.01 7.33
CA GLU A 106 -2.66 15.41 6.95
C GLU A 106 -2.96 15.54 5.45
N MET A 107 -2.26 14.79 4.61
CA MET A 107 -2.52 14.76 3.16
C MET A 107 -3.95 14.28 2.86
N LYS A 108 -4.39 13.22 3.53
CA LYS A 108 -5.74 12.66 3.43
C LYS A 108 -6.80 13.65 3.89
N ARG A 109 -6.60 14.30 5.04
CA ARG A 109 -7.54 15.27 5.62
C ARG A 109 -7.72 16.50 4.73
N ASN A 110 -6.65 16.96 4.10
CA ASN A 110 -6.66 18.12 3.21
C ASN A 110 -6.88 17.75 1.73
N HIS A 111 -7.15 16.47 1.44
CA HIS A 111 -7.44 15.98 0.08
C HIS A 111 -6.30 16.20 -0.92
N ILE A 112 -5.06 16.25 -0.43
CA ILE A 112 -3.87 16.58 -1.22
C ILE A 112 -3.40 15.35 -1.98
N GLY A 113 -3.41 15.44 -3.30
CA GLY A 113 -2.85 14.46 -4.23
C GLY A 113 -1.49 14.87 -4.81
N CYS A 114 -0.92 14.01 -5.65
CA CYS A 114 0.32 14.29 -6.39
C CYS A 114 0.15 14.01 -7.88
N LEU A 115 0.66 14.91 -8.72
CA LEU A 115 0.78 14.70 -10.16
C LEU A 115 2.26 14.52 -10.51
N PHE A 116 2.70 13.27 -10.66
CA PHE A 116 4.05 12.96 -11.11
C PHE A 116 4.12 13.08 -12.62
N TRP A 117 4.91 14.03 -13.13
CA TRP A 117 5.01 14.30 -14.56
C TRP A 117 6.47 14.38 -15.02
N GLY A 118 6.74 13.97 -16.25
CA GLY A 118 8.09 14.00 -16.82
C GLY A 118 8.31 12.92 -17.89
N PRO A 119 9.51 12.84 -18.48
CA PRO A 119 9.80 11.96 -19.61
C PRO A 119 9.53 10.47 -19.35
N VAL A 120 9.37 9.69 -20.42
CA VAL A 120 9.17 8.24 -20.33
C VAL A 120 10.37 7.58 -19.64
N GLY A 121 10.10 6.59 -18.80
CA GLY A 121 11.16 5.78 -18.18
C GLY A 121 11.89 6.41 -17.00
N THR A 122 11.51 7.61 -16.54
CA THR A 122 12.15 8.28 -15.38
C THR A 122 11.77 7.70 -14.01
N GLY A 123 10.77 6.81 -13.94
CA GLY A 123 10.40 6.11 -12.71
C GLY A 123 9.14 6.61 -12.00
N LYS A 124 8.29 7.40 -12.65
CA LYS A 124 7.02 7.90 -12.08
C LYS A 124 6.12 6.80 -11.51
N SER A 125 5.85 5.74 -12.28
CA SER A 125 5.05 4.59 -11.83
C SER A 125 5.67 3.89 -10.62
N PHE A 126 7.01 3.77 -10.61
CA PHE A 126 7.75 3.19 -9.49
C PHE A 126 7.58 4.02 -8.21
N ILE A 127 7.72 5.35 -8.30
CA ILE A 127 7.50 6.26 -7.16
C ILE A 127 6.07 6.10 -6.62
N ALA A 128 5.08 6.05 -7.50
CA ALA A 128 3.68 5.88 -7.11
C ALA A 128 3.43 4.52 -6.43
N GLY A 129 4.06 3.44 -6.92
CA GLY A 129 4.00 2.13 -6.26
C GLY A 129 4.72 2.09 -4.91
N CYS A 130 5.84 2.81 -4.73
CA CYS A 130 6.47 2.96 -3.42
C CYS A 130 5.54 3.61 -2.40
N ILE A 131 4.83 4.67 -2.82
CA ILE A 131 3.80 5.31 -1.99
C ILE A 131 2.70 4.30 -1.65
N ALA A 132 2.21 3.55 -2.64
CA ALA A 132 1.16 2.54 -2.42
C ALA A 132 1.59 1.46 -1.43
N ASN A 133 2.74 0.81 -1.65
CA ASN A 133 3.26 -0.24 -0.76
C ASN A 133 3.42 0.24 0.67
N GLU A 134 3.98 1.44 0.87
CA GLU A 134 4.20 1.96 2.21
C GLU A 134 2.88 2.31 2.92
N LEU A 135 1.87 2.79 2.20
CA LEU A 135 0.54 3.04 2.75
C LEU A 135 -0.23 1.74 3.02
N LEU A 136 -0.06 0.71 2.17
CA LEU A 136 -0.63 -0.61 2.40
C LEU A 136 -0.10 -1.23 3.70
N LYS A 137 1.19 -1.07 4.00
CA LYS A 137 1.78 -1.47 5.30
C LYS A 137 1.15 -0.72 6.49
N GLN A 138 0.52 0.43 6.27
CA GLN A 138 -0.24 1.18 7.26
C GLN A 138 -1.74 0.85 7.24
N GLU A 139 -2.12 -0.26 6.60
CA GLU A 139 -3.50 -0.73 6.43
C GLU A 139 -4.42 0.23 5.64
N VAL A 140 -3.84 1.18 4.91
CA VAL A 140 -4.60 2.11 4.07
C VAL A 140 -5.10 1.38 2.83
N MET A 141 -6.38 1.53 2.51
CA MET A 141 -6.95 1.01 1.26
C MET A 141 -6.48 1.83 0.06
N VAL A 142 -5.54 1.27 -0.70
CA VAL A 142 -4.99 1.86 -1.93
C VAL A 142 -5.39 1.01 -3.13
N LYS A 143 -5.71 1.67 -4.26
CA LYS A 143 -5.77 1.00 -5.57
C LYS A 143 -4.84 1.72 -6.53
N MET A 144 -3.98 0.95 -7.20
CA MET A 144 -3.21 1.41 -8.35
C MET A 144 -3.76 0.75 -9.60
N THR A 145 -4.02 1.56 -10.62
CA THR A 145 -4.52 1.11 -11.93
C THR A 145 -4.06 2.09 -13.00
N ASN A 146 -4.31 1.81 -14.26
CA ASN A 146 -4.08 2.75 -15.36
C ASN A 146 -5.39 2.99 -16.11
N PHE A 147 -5.40 4.00 -16.97
CA PHE A 147 -6.62 4.37 -17.67
C PHE A 147 -7.12 3.26 -18.60
N ASN A 148 -6.25 2.60 -19.38
CA ASN A 148 -6.66 1.48 -20.25
C ASN A 148 -7.34 0.37 -19.45
N THR A 149 -6.77 -0.03 -18.31
CA THR A 149 -7.37 -1.05 -17.43
C THR A 149 -8.74 -0.63 -16.92
N ILE A 150 -8.92 0.64 -16.52
CA ILE A 150 -10.24 1.16 -16.11
C ILE A 150 -11.27 1.03 -17.25
N ILE A 151 -10.87 1.33 -18.48
CA ILE A 151 -11.76 1.22 -19.64
C ILE A 151 -12.07 -0.24 -20.00
N ASP A 152 -11.06 -1.10 -19.97
CA ASP A 152 -11.21 -2.52 -20.27
C ASP A 152 -12.10 -3.22 -19.24
N ASP A 153 -11.96 -2.87 -17.95
CA ASP A 153 -12.78 -3.41 -16.87
C ASP A 153 -14.23 -2.91 -16.93
N ILE A 154 -14.45 -1.64 -17.27
CA ILE A 154 -15.79 -1.04 -17.24
C ILE A 154 -16.61 -1.34 -18.50
N PHE A 155 -15.96 -1.64 -19.62
CA PHE A 155 -16.63 -1.93 -20.89
C PHE A 155 -17.60 -3.12 -20.84
N PRO A 156 -17.24 -4.29 -20.25
CA PRO A 156 -18.14 -5.43 -20.15
C PRO A 156 -19.21 -5.30 -19.06
N LEU A 157 -19.12 -4.30 -18.17
CA LEU A 157 -20.02 -4.20 -17.03
C LEU A 157 -21.40 -3.63 -17.42
N ALA A 158 -22.44 -4.29 -16.91
CA ALA A 158 -23.81 -3.80 -17.02
C ALA A 158 -24.04 -2.54 -16.16
N ASP A 159 -23.56 -2.56 -14.91
CA ASP A 159 -23.58 -1.40 -14.01
C ASP A 159 -22.19 -0.76 -13.89
N LYS A 160 -21.99 0.29 -14.68
CA LYS A 160 -20.76 1.10 -14.69
C LYS A 160 -20.64 1.98 -13.45
N THR A 161 -21.77 2.32 -12.81
CA THR A 161 -21.80 3.18 -11.64
C THR A 161 -21.21 2.49 -10.42
N GLU A 162 -21.46 1.18 -10.28
CA GLU A 162 -20.89 0.36 -9.21
C GLU A 162 -19.37 0.34 -9.28
N TYR A 163 -18.78 0.09 -10.45
CA TYR A 163 -17.34 0.09 -10.64
C TYR A 163 -16.71 1.46 -10.36
N ILE A 164 -17.32 2.53 -10.88
CA ILE A 164 -16.86 3.91 -10.60
C ILE A 164 -16.92 4.20 -9.09
N ASN A 165 -17.96 3.74 -8.39
CA ASN A 165 -18.08 3.87 -6.94
C ASN A 165 -17.00 3.08 -6.20
N ALA A 166 -16.69 1.86 -6.65
CA ALA A 166 -15.62 1.04 -6.10
C ALA A 166 -14.27 1.76 -6.22
N LEU A 167 -13.94 2.32 -7.39
CA LEU A 167 -12.71 3.11 -7.59
C LEU A 167 -12.68 4.39 -6.72
N ALA A 168 -13.83 5.05 -6.55
CA ALA A 168 -13.95 6.19 -5.65
C ALA A 168 -13.87 5.78 -4.17
N SER A 169 -14.11 4.50 -3.85
CA SER A 169 -14.19 3.98 -2.47
C SER A 169 -12.83 3.90 -1.76
N TYR A 170 -11.73 3.76 -2.50
CA TYR A 170 -10.39 3.66 -1.95
C TYR A 170 -9.92 4.98 -1.31
N GLN A 171 -9.21 4.87 -0.18
CA GLN A 171 -8.63 6.02 0.52
C GLN A 171 -7.61 6.75 -0.36
N LEU A 172 -6.85 6.00 -1.14
CA LEU A 172 -5.98 6.53 -2.19
C LEU A 172 -6.26 5.79 -3.50
N LEU A 173 -6.48 6.53 -4.59
CA LEU A 173 -6.46 5.99 -5.94
C LEU A 173 -5.22 6.52 -6.65
N ILE A 174 -4.54 5.63 -7.34
CA ILE A 174 -3.41 5.95 -8.22
C ILE A 174 -3.82 5.60 -9.64
N ILE A 175 -3.77 6.59 -10.53
CA ILE A 175 -3.98 6.40 -11.97
C ILE A 175 -2.62 6.58 -12.66
N ASP A 176 -2.04 5.47 -13.08
CA ASP A 176 -0.77 5.44 -13.78
C ASP A 176 -0.94 5.76 -15.27
N ASP A 177 0.05 6.49 -15.80
CA ASP A 177 0.27 6.83 -17.21
C ASP A 177 -0.89 7.53 -17.93
N LEU A 178 -1.46 8.55 -17.28
CA LEU A 178 -2.52 9.37 -17.88
C LEU A 178 -1.99 10.18 -19.07
N GLY A 179 -2.61 10.04 -20.25
CA GLY A 179 -2.37 10.91 -21.41
C GLY A 179 -1.63 10.29 -22.60
N VAL A 180 -1.30 9.00 -22.56
CA VAL A 180 -0.69 8.26 -23.69
C VAL A 180 -1.72 7.80 -24.74
N GLU A 181 -2.99 8.11 -24.55
CA GLU A 181 -4.06 7.31 -25.15
C GLU A 181 -4.84 8.04 -26.25
N ARG A 182 -5.29 7.25 -27.23
CA ARG A 182 -6.21 7.66 -28.30
C ARG A 182 -7.65 7.45 -27.81
N ASN A 183 -8.15 8.38 -27.01
CA ASN A 183 -9.42 8.15 -26.31
C ASN A 183 -10.64 8.66 -27.08
N SER A 184 -11.69 7.84 -27.08
CA SER A 184 -13.04 8.25 -27.42
C SER A 184 -13.61 9.18 -26.35
N GLU A 185 -14.58 10.03 -26.72
CA GLU A 185 -15.31 10.90 -25.78
C GLU A 185 -15.90 10.10 -24.60
N TYR A 186 -16.34 8.87 -24.88
CA TYR A 186 -16.88 7.95 -23.88
C TYR A 186 -15.85 7.59 -22.79
N ALA A 187 -14.62 7.26 -23.19
CA ALA A 187 -13.56 6.90 -22.24
C ALA A 187 -13.15 8.10 -21.37
N LEU A 188 -13.08 9.30 -21.95
CA LEU A 188 -12.85 10.55 -21.21
C LEU A 188 -13.96 10.83 -20.20
N GLY A 189 -15.22 10.57 -20.57
CA GLY A 189 -16.37 10.73 -19.67
C GLY A 189 -16.32 9.83 -18.42
N ILE A 190 -15.80 8.61 -18.55
CA ILE A 190 -15.64 7.69 -17.42
C ILE A 190 -14.58 8.22 -16.44
N ILE A 191 -13.41 8.60 -16.94
CA ILE A 191 -12.35 9.14 -16.07
C ILE A 191 -12.75 10.46 -15.43
N PHE A 192 -13.41 11.33 -16.18
CA PHE A 192 -13.98 12.54 -15.61
C PHE A 192 -14.92 12.20 -14.44
N SER A 193 -15.77 11.19 -14.59
CA SER A 193 -16.69 10.75 -13.53
C SER A 193 -15.98 10.18 -12.30
N VAL A 194 -14.89 9.43 -12.50
CA VAL A 194 -14.05 8.92 -11.40
C VAL A 194 -13.40 10.09 -10.63
N ILE A 195 -12.73 11.00 -11.35
CA ILE A 195 -12.03 12.15 -10.75
C ILE A 195 -13.02 13.07 -10.04
N ASP A 196 -14.17 13.38 -10.66
CA ASP A 196 -15.20 14.23 -10.08
C ASP A 196 -15.77 13.63 -8.78
N ARG A 197 -16.01 12.32 -8.72
CA ARG A 197 -16.46 11.67 -7.48
C ARG A 197 -15.38 11.71 -6.39
N ARG A 198 -14.11 11.61 -6.74
CA ARG A 198 -13.01 11.73 -5.77
C ARG A 198 -12.89 13.14 -5.20
N ILE A 199 -13.05 14.17 -6.03
CA ILE A 199 -13.14 15.57 -5.57
C ILE A 199 -14.30 15.72 -4.58
N ARG A 200 -15.50 15.28 -4.96
CA ARG A 200 -16.70 15.38 -4.11
C ARG A 200 -16.60 14.61 -2.80
N SER A 201 -15.82 13.53 -2.77
CA SER A 201 -15.62 12.72 -1.55
C SER A 201 -14.39 13.12 -0.74
N GLY A 202 -13.62 14.12 -1.20
CA GLY A 202 -12.41 14.56 -0.50
C GLY A 202 -11.37 13.46 -0.36
N ARG A 203 -11.13 12.68 -1.42
CA ARG A 203 -10.18 11.56 -1.37
C ARG A 203 -8.96 11.81 -2.26
N PRO A 204 -7.74 11.76 -1.70
CA PRO A 204 -6.51 12.01 -2.46
C PRO A 204 -6.40 11.18 -3.74
N LEU A 205 -5.80 11.75 -4.76
CA LEU A 205 -5.55 11.13 -6.05
C LEU A 205 -4.07 11.28 -6.38
N ILE A 206 -3.42 10.21 -6.83
CA ILE A 206 -2.11 10.31 -7.46
C ILE A 206 -2.25 9.99 -8.93
N ILE A 207 -1.64 10.82 -9.76
CA ILE A 207 -1.58 10.58 -11.20
C ILE A 207 -0.12 10.58 -11.63
N THR A 208 0.23 9.67 -12.53
CA THR A 208 1.48 9.76 -13.28
C THR A 208 1.19 10.08 -14.74
N THR A 209 2.05 10.86 -15.39
CA THR A 209 1.87 11.22 -16.81
C THR A 209 3.20 11.51 -17.50
N ASN A 210 3.30 11.12 -18.76
CA ASN A 210 4.42 11.50 -19.62
C ASN A 210 4.23 12.89 -20.26
N LEU A 211 3.04 13.50 -20.13
CA LEU A 211 2.76 14.81 -20.69
C LEU A 211 3.52 15.91 -19.93
N PRO A 212 4.20 16.83 -20.63
CA PRO A 212 4.73 18.03 -20.03
C PRO A 212 3.64 18.83 -19.34
N LEU A 213 3.92 19.39 -18.16
CA LEU A 213 2.96 20.21 -17.42
C LEU A 213 2.43 21.40 -18.23
N LYS A 214 3.24 21.93 -19.16
CA LYS A 214 2.82 22.99 -20.07
C LYS A 214 1.65 22.53 -20.97
N GLU A 215 1.73 21.32 -21.51
CA GLU A 215 0.69 20.75 -22.39
C GLU A 215 -0.61 20.50 -21.62
N ILE A 216 -0.51 19.97 -20.39
CA ILE A 216 -1.66 19.78 -19.49
C ILE A 216 -2.39 21.12 -19.25
N LYS A 217 -1.64 22.21 -19.02
CA LYS A 217 -2.20 23.54 -18.78
C LYS A 217 -2.70 24.25 -20.04
N SER A 218 -2.18 23.90 -21.21
CA SER A 218 -2.51 24.54 -22.49
C SER A 218 -3.43 23.70 -23.37
N GLU A 219 -4.06 22.67 -22.82
CA GLU A 219 -4.97 21.79 -23.55
C GLU A 219 -6.16 22.59 -24.11
N THR A 220 -6.45 22.40 -25.39
CA THR A 220 -7.49 23.12 -26.13
C THR A 220 -8.77 22.33 -26.26
N MET A 221 -8.70 20.99 -26.18
CA MET A 221 -9.89 20.14 -26.20
C MET A 221 -10.64 20.25 -24.87
N LEU A 222 -11.90 20.69 -24.94
CA LEU A 222 -12.71 21.01 -23.76
C LEU A 222 -12.81 19.85 -22.76
N ASP A 223 -13.02 18.63 -23.25
CA ASP A 223 -13.19 17.45 -22.39
C ASP A 223 -11.91 17.10 -21.63
N LYS A 224 -10.75 17.15 -22.30
CA LYS A 224 -9.46 16.92 -21.64
C LYS A 224 -9.10 18.05 -20.69
N ARG A 225 -9.34 19.30 -21.09
CA ARG A 225 -9.10 20.48 -20.25
C ARG A 225 -9.87 20.40 -18.93
N ARG A 226 -11.14 19.99 -18.96
CA ARG A 226 -11.96 19.78 -17.75
C ARG A 226 -11.37 18.74 -16.81
N ILE A 227 -10.81 17.66 -17.36
CA ILE A 227 -10.13 16.62 -16.58
C ILE A 227 -8.85 17.19 -15.96
N TYR A 228 -8.02 17.86 -16.75
CA TYR A 228 -6.75 18.43 -16.30
C TYR A 228 -6.93 19.54 -15.26
N ASP A 229 -7.92 20.42 -15.41
CA ASP A 229 -8.23 21.46 -14.43
C ASP A 229 -8.55 20.86 -13.05
N ARG A 230 -9.36 19.80 -13.03
CA ARG A 230 -9.72 19.04 -11.82
C ARG A 230 -8.54 18.29 -11.20
N ILE A 231 -7.65 17.77 -12.02
CA ILE A 231 -6.42 17.14 -11.56
C ILE A 231 -5.52 18.18 -10.88
N LEU A 232 -5.34 19.34 -11.51
CA LEU A 232 -4.50 20.42 -10.99
C LEU A 232 -5.10 21.08 -9.73
N GLU A 233 -6.41 20.98 -9.51
CA GLU A 233 -7.09 21.39 -8.29
C GLU A 233 -6.69 20.53 -7.07
N MET A 234 -6.64 19.20 -7.23
CA MET A 234 -6.33 18.28 -6.12
C MET A 234 -4.85 17.89 -6.02
N CYS A 235 -4.13 17.86 -7.14
CA CYS A 235 -2.82 17.22 -7.24
C CYS A 235 -1.71 18.25 -7.34
N THR A 236 -0.76 18.20 -6.41
CA THR A 236 0.45 19.01 -6.48
C THR A 236 1.38 18.46 -7.57
N PRO A 237 1.77 19.26 -8.59
CA PRO A 237 2.67 18.79 -9.64
C PRO A 237 4.10 18.56 -9.12
N VAL A 238 4.64 17.38 -9.39
CA VAL A 238 6.01 16.97 -9.04
C VAL A 238 6.71 16.49 -10.31
N TYR A 239 7.76 17.21 -10.70
CA TYR A 239 8.57 16.85 -11.87
C TYR A 239 9.49 15.66 -11.54
N VAL A 240 9.50 14.66 -12.42
CA VAL A 240 10.34 13.46 -12.33
C VAL A 240 11.25 13.39 -13.55
N GLY A 241 12.47 13.90 -13.40
CA GLY A 241 13.50 13.92 -14.43
C GLY A 241 14.50 12.75 -14.30
N GLY A 242 15.61 12.86 -15.02
CA GLY A 242 16.69 11.86 -15.03
C GLY A 242 16.71 11.00 -16.29
N THR A 243 17.73 10.13 -16.40
CA THR A 243 17.84 9.17 -17.49
C THR A 243 16.81 8.06 -17.36
N SER A 244 16.37 7.52 -18.50
CA SER A 244 15.43 6.40 -18.50
C SER A 244 16.03 5.18 -17.79
N LYS A 245 15.47 4.84 -16.62
CA LYS A 245 15.86 3.64 -15.86
C LYS A 245 15.61 2.37 -16.69
N ARG A 246 14.60 2.41 -17.57
CA ARG A 246 14.28 1.30 -18.49
C ARG A 246 15.37 1.10 -19.55
N GLU A 247 15.93 2.16 -20.10
CA GLU A 247 17.05 2.08 -21.07
C GLU A 247 18.33 1.54 -20.44
N ALA A 248 18.63 1.95 -19.20
CA ALA A 248 19.76 1.41 -18.45
C ALA A 248 19.60 -0.11 -18.22
N ILE A 249 18.41 -0.56 -17.79
CA ILE A 249 18.11 -1.99 -17.61
C ILE A 249 18.19 -2.75 -18.94
N ALA A 250 17.65 -2.20 -20.02
CA ALA A 250 17.70 -2.82 -21.35
C ALA A 250 19.15 -3.02 -21.82
N SER A 251 20.00 -2.01 -21.62
CA SER A 251 21.44 -2.09 -21.93
C SER A 251 22.13 -3.18 -21.12
N MET A 252 21.87 -3.26 -19.80
CA MET A 252 22.42 -4.34 -18.95
C MET A 252 21.95 -5.73 -19.38
N LYS A 253 20.66 -5.88 -19.75
CA LYS A 253 20.12 -7.14 -20.25
C LYS A 253 20.77 -7.54 -21.57
N MET A 254 21.01 -6.59 -22.47
CA MET A 254 21.67 -6.83 -23.74
C MET A 254 23.11 -7.33 -23.54
N GLU A 255 23.88 -6.73 -22.62
CA GLU A 255 25.25 -7.17 -22.31
C GLU A 255 25.28 -8.56 -21.66
N LYS A 256 24.36 -8.85 -20.73
CA LYS A 256 24.20 -10.20 -20.17
C LYS A 256 23.82 -11.22 -21.25
N ALA A 257 22.90 -10.88 -22.14
CA ALA A 257 22.48 -11.74 -23.23
C ALA A 257 23.63 -12.03 -24.20
N LYS A 258 24.41 -11.01 -24.59
CA LYS A 258 25.63 -11.20 -25.40
C LYS A 258 26.62 -12.15 -24.72
N THR A 259 26.84 -11.99 -23.42
CA THR A 259 27.75 -12.85 -22.65
C THR A 259 27.27 -14.30 -22.67
N LEU A 260 25.98 -14.54 -22.38
CA LEU A 260 25.41 -15.88 -22.31
C LEU A 260 25.30 -16.57 -23.69
N LEU A 261 24.96 -15.81 -24.74
CA LEU A 261 24.81 -16.32 -26.10
C LEU A 261 26.18 -16.58 -26.77
N ASN A 262 27.23 -15.87 -26.35
CA ASN A 262 28.58 -16.06 -26.88
C ASN A 262 29.42 -17.06 -26.09
N THR A 263 28.94 -17.57 -24.94
CA THR A 263 29.50 -18.76 -24.29
C THR A 263 29.21 -20.00 -25.13
N ASN A 264 30.04 -20.26 -26.14
CA ASN A 264 30.04 -21.52 -26.87
C ASN A 264 30.33 -22.67 -25.89
N ARG A 265 29.48 -23.71 -25.91
CA ARG A 265 29.82 -25.04 -25.40
C ARG A 265 31.14 -25.44 -26.06
N GLY A 266 32.20 -25.50 -25.25
CA GLY A 266 33.48 -26.04 -25.69
C GLY A 266 33.25 -27.42 -26.28
N LYS A 267 33.79 -27.63 -27.48
CA LYS A 267 33.99 -28.96 -28.02
C LYS A 267 34.77 -29.75 -26.97
N GLU A 268 34.15 -30.79 -26.41
CA GLU A 268 34.90 -31.87 -25.79
C GLU A 268 35.73 -32.49 -26.91
N GLU A 269 37.04 -32.25 -26.89
CA GLU A 269 37.99 -33.03 -27.65
C GLU A 269 38.01 -34.43 -27.04
N CYS A 270 37.53 -35.43 -27.78
CA CYS A 270 37.73 -36.83 -27.44
C CYS A 270 39.18 -37.20 -27.75
N GLU A 271 39.95 -37.55 -26.73
CA GLU A 271 41.16 -38.39 -26.86
C GLU A 271 40.79 -39.85 -27.18
#